data_AF-A0A3D5B784-F1
#
_entry.id   AF-A0A3D5B784-F1
#
_cell.length_a   1.000
_cell.length_b   1.000
_cell.length_c   1.000
_cell.angle_alpha   90.00
_cell.angle_beta   90.00
_cell.angle_gamma   90.00
#
_symmetry.space_group_name_H-M   'P 1'
#
loop_
_entity.id
_entity.type
_entity.pdbx_description
1 polymer ?
#
loop_
_entity_poly.entity_id
_entity_poly.type
_entity_poly.pdbx_seq_one_letter_code
_entity_poly.pdbx_strand_id
1 'polypeptide(L)'
;MYQNNADPTSAEPIKACMRNQFEYLGIKMPLQRELQRKFFTEHGLPDLSDLPQIMLALWDMPEREYQYAGISILGKLEKKLPDDY
;
A
#
# COMPACT_ATOMS: atom_id res chain seq x y z
N MET A 1 3.05 -10.03 5.59
CA MET A 1 3.89 -9.79 4.39
C MET A 1 4.72 -8.51 4.50
N TYR A 2 4.10 -7.36 4.78
CA TYR A 2 4.80 -6.07 4.93
C TYR A 2 5.71 -6.02 6.17
N GLN A 3 5.21 -6.36 7.35
CA GLN A 3 6.02 -6.36 8.59
C GLN A 3 7.25 -7.28 8.51
N ASN A 4 7.18 -8.40 7.78
CA ASN A 4 8.32 -9.32 7.60
C ASN A 4 9.42 -8.76 6.68
N ASN A 5 9.14 -7.68 5.93
CA ASN A 5 10.09 -7.00 5.05
C ASN A 5 10.39 -5.58 5.53
N ALA A 6 9.94 -5.22 6.74
CA ALA A 6 10.24 -3.92 7.32
C ALA A 6 11.75 -3.82 7.59
N ASP A 7 12.34 -2.69 7.23
CA ASP A 7 13.74 -2.36 7.50
C ASP A 7 13.78 -1.03 8.27
N PRO A 8 13.84 -1.09 9.61
CA PRO A 8 13.87 0.10 10.46
C PRO A 8 15.03 1.04 10.11
N THR A 9 16.17 0.48 9.67
CA THR A 9 17.37 1.23 9.28
C THR A 9 17.12 2.07 8.04
N SER A 10 16.29 1.57 7.12
CA SER A 10 15.85 2.30 5.92
C SER A 10 14.69 3.25 6.22
N ALA A 11 13.94 3.05 7.31
CA ALA A 11 12.79 3.87 7.68
C ALA A 11 13.20 5.25 8.23
N GLU A 12 14.23 5.33 9.08
CA GLU A 12 14.70 6.58 9.70
C GLU A 12 15.03 7.71 8.70
N PRO A 13 15.82 7.49 7.63
CA PRO A 13 16.12 8.56 6.67
C PRO A 13 14.88 9.00 5.87
N ILE A 14 13.93 8.10 5.63
CA ILE A 14 12.69 8.41 4.91
C ILE A 14 11.76 9.23 5.81
N LYS A 15 11.63 8.85 7.09
CA LYS A 15 10.91 9.64 8.10
C LYS A 15 11.50 11.04 8.22
N ALA A 16 12.82 11.15 8.33
CA ALA A 16 13.51 12.44 8.42
C ALA A 16 13.29 13.32 7.18
N CYS A 17 13.34 12.73 5.97
CA CYS A 17 13.02 13.43 4.73
C CYS A 17 11.58 13.96 4.71
N MET A 18 10.63 13.18 5.24
CA MET A 18 9.21 13.54 5.36
C MET A 18 8.90 14.34 6.64
N ARG A 19 9.92 14.95 7.27
CA ARG A 19 9.80 15.78 8.49
C ARG A 19 9.12 15.05 9.65
N ASN A 20 9.28 13.73 9.73
CA ASN A 20 8.66 12.85 10.72
C ASN A 20 7.13 12.97 10.78
N GLN A 21 6.48 13.37 9.68
CA GLN A 21 5.03 13.52 9.62
C GLN A 21 4.31 12.19 9.40
N PHE A 22 5.04 11.15 9.00
CA PHE A 22 4.50 9.86 8.67
C PHE A 22 5.38 8.73 9.18
N GLU A 23 4.73 7.64 9.56
CA GLU A 23 5.43 6.39 9.86
C GLU A 23 5.79 5.67 8.55
N TYR A 24 6.90 4.94 8.58
CA TYR A 24 7.39 4.15 7.46
C TYR A 24 7.90 2.83 7.99
N LEU A 25 7.60 1.74 7.29
CA LEU A 25 8.21 0.43 7.51
C LEU A 25 9.63 0.34 6.92
N GLY A 26 10.02 1.30 6.09
CA GLY A 26 11.32 1.31 5.41
C GLY A 26 11.34 0.45 4.14
N ILE A 27 10.16 0.10 3.62
CA ILE A 27 10.05 -0.73 2.42
C ILE A 27 10.17 0.18 1.21
N LYS A 28 11.23 -0.01 0.43
CA LYS A 28 11.43 0.76 -0.80
C LYS A 28 10.34 0.44 -1.82
N MET A 29 9.93 1.46 -2.57
CA MET A 29 8.91 1.35 -3.63
C MET A 29 9.07 0.15 -4.59
N PRO A 30 10.27 -0.24 -5.05
CA PRO A 30 10.43 -1.41 -5.93
C PRO A 30 10.06 -2.73 -5.24
N LEU A 31 10.52 -2.93 -4.00
CA LEU A 31 10.20 -4.12 -3.21
C LEU A 31 8.71 -4.16 -2.88
N GLN A 32 8.14 -3.01 -2.53
CA GLN A 32 6.72 -2.87 -2.29
C GLN A 32 5.89 -3.31 -3.50
N ARG A 33 6.23 -2.84 -4.71
CA ARG A 33 5.56 -3.25 -5.95
C ARG A 33 5.70 -4.74 -6.23
N GLU A 34 6.84 -5.34 -5.94
CA GLU A 34 7.04 -6.78 -6.09
C GLU A 34 6.14 -7.57 -5.14
N LEU A 35 6.10 -7.19 -3.86
CA LEU A 35 5.26 -7.82 -2.84
C LEU A 35 3.78 -7.72 -3.22
N GLN A 36 3.33 -6.54 -3.65
CA GLN A 36 1.98 -6.32 -4.15
C GLN A 36 1.68 -7.21 -5.36
N ARG A 37 2.58 -7.26 -6.34
CA ARG A 37 2.39 -8.09 -7.53
C ARG A 37 2.25 -9.57 -7.16
N LYS A 38 3.14 -10.09 -6.30
CA LYS A 38 3.06 -11.48 -5.79
C LYS A 38 1.74 -11.74 -5.10
N PHE A 39 1.34 -10.85 -4.19
CA PHE A 39 0.07 -10.97 -3.46
C PHE A 39 -1.14 -11.03 -4.41
N PHE A 40 -1.21 -10.15 -5.41
CA PHE A 40 -2.31 -10.17 -6.38
C PHE A 40 -2.26 -11.36 -7.33
N THR A 41 -1.08 -11.90 -7.64
CA THR A 41 -0.96 -13.13 -8.43
C THR A 41 -1.44 -14.34 -7.64
N GLU A 42 -1.20 -14.37 -6.32
CA GLU A 42 -1.54 -15.50 -5.46
C GLU A 42 -3.00 -15.48 -4.99
N HIS A 43 -3.52 -14.31 -4.61
CA HIS A 43 -4.85 -14.15 -4.03
C HIS A 43 -5.87 -13.49 -4.98
N GLY A 44 -5.43 -12.94 -6.11
CA GLY A 44 -6.27 -12.15 -7.00
C GLY A 44 -6.42 -10.68 -6.56
N LEU A 45 -7.24 -9.95 -7.30
CA LEU A 45 -7.64 -8.58 -6.93
C LEU A 45 -8.92 -8.64 -6.09
N PRO A 46 -9.09 -7.74 -5.11
CA PRO A 46 -10.32 -7.65 -4.35
C PRO A 46 -11.51 -7.23 -5.24
N ASP A 47 -12.72 -7.56 -4.78
CA ASP A 47 -13.94 -7.14 -5.46
C ASP A 47 -14.20 -5.64 -5.26
N LEU A 48 -14.96 -5.04 -6.17
CA LEU A 48 -15.27 -3.60 -6.11
C LEU A 48 -16.15 -3.27 -4.90
N SER A 49 -17.01 -4.20 -4.47
CA SER A 49 -17.85 -4.02 -3.28
C SER A 49 -17.02 -3.90 -2.00
N ASP A 50 -15.88 -4.58 -1.94
CA ASP A 50 -15.01 -4.62 -0.76
C ASP A 50 -13.96 -3.49 -0.79
N LEU A 51 -13.80 -2.84 -1.95
CA LEU A 51 -12.80 -1.80 -2.17
C LEU A 51 -12.88 -0.66 -1.14
N PRO A 52 -14.06 -0.09 -0.80
CA PRO A 52 -14.14 0.98 0.19
C PRO A 52 -13.65 0.55 1.58
N GLN A 53 -14.03 -0.66 2.01
CA GLN A 53 -13.63 -1.19 3.31
C GLN A 53 -12.12 -1.47 3.36
N ILE A 54 -11.56 -2.02 2.29
CA ILE A 54 -10.11 -2.25 2.17
C ILE A 54 -9.35 -0.92 2.17
N MET A 55 -9.82 0.09 1.44
CA MET A 55 -9.20 1.41 1.41
C MET A 55 -9.19 2.05 2.80
N LEU A 56 -10.33 2.01 3.52
CA LEU A 56 -10.42 2.53 4.88
C LEU A 56 -9.45 1.82 5.83
N ALA A 57 -9.39 0.48 5.78
CA ALA A 57 -8.47 -0.29 6.61
C ALA A 57 -6.99 0.04 6.31
N LEU A 58 -6.64 0.25 5.04
CA LEU A 58 -5.28 0.67 4.65
C LEU A 58 -4.97 2.12 5.03
N TRP A 59 -5.97 3.00 5.04
CA TRP A 59 -5.81 4.40 5.43
C TRP A 59 -5.70 4.60 6.94
N ASP A 60 -6.30 3.71 7.72
CA ASP A 60 -6.21 3.70 9.18
C ASP A 60 -4.82 3.26 9.69
N MET A 61 -4.03 2.58 8.85
CA MET A 61 -2.67 2.18 9.23
C MET A 61 -1.72 3.38 9.25
N PRO A 62 -0.86 3.50 10.28
CA PRO A 62 0.01 4.66 10.43
C PRO A 62 1.11 4.73 9.38
N GLU A 63 1.55 3.59 8.82
CA GLU A 63 2.66 3.54 7.88
C GLU A 63 2.24 3.82 6.44
N ARG A 64 2.95 4.75 5.79
CA ARG A 64 2.65 5.24 4.44
C ARG A 64 2.62 4.16 3.36
N GLU A 65 3.35 3.07 3.57
CA GLU A 65 3.36 1.94 2.66
C GLU A 65 1.97 1.28 2.51
N TYR A 66 1.10 1.35 3.51
CA TYR A 66 -0.25 0.79 3.38
C TYR A 66 -1.14 1.62 2.45
N GLN A 67 -1.08 2.96 2.52
CA GLN A 67 -1.83 3.82 1.60
C GLN A 67 -1.32 3.68 0.15
N TYR A 68 -0.01 3.51 -0.05
CA TYR A 68 0.53 3.20 -1.39
C TYR A 68 0.03 1.86 -1.94
N ALA A 69 -0.20 0.87 -1.08
CA ALA A 69 -0.87 -0.36 -1.49
C ALA A 69 -2.31 -0.10 -1.94
N GLY A 70 -3.05 0.73 -1.21
CA GLY A 70 -4.39 1.16 -1.60
C GLY A 70 -4.43 1.82 -2.98
N ILE A 71 -3.56 2.80 -3.21
CA ILE A 71 -3.43 3.48 -4.51
C ILE A 71 -3.07 2.49 -5.62
N SER A 72 -2.20 1.51 -5.34
CA SER A 72 -1.86 0.49 -6.33
C SER A 72 -3.05 -0.40 -6.70
N ILE A 73 -3.87 -0.80 -5.71
CA ILE A 73 -5.10 -1.56 -5.95
C ILE A 73 -6.06 -0.73 -6.81
N LEU A 74 -6.24 0.54 -6.45
CA LEU A 74 -7.12 1.45 -7.18
C LEU A 74 -6.69 1.60 -8.64
N GLY A 75 -5.41 1.83 -8.91
CA GLY A 75 -4.89 1.93 -10.28
C GLY A 75 -5.04 0.63 -11.10
N LYS A 76 -5.10 -0.54 -10.44
CA LYS A 76 -5.41 -1.81 -11.12
C LYS A 76 -6.89 -2.01 -11.39
N LEU A 77 -7.74 -1.45 -10.53
CA LEU A 77 -9.20 -1.50 -10.66
C LEU A 77 -9.76 -0.32 -11.44
N GLU A 78 -8.96 0.67 -11.81
CA GLU A 78 -9.36 1.88 -12.54
C GLU A 78 -10.21 1.56 -13.77
N LYS A 79 -9.81 0.55 -14.56
CA LYS A 79 -10.57 0.10 -15.75
C LYS A 79 -11.90 -0.58 -15.44
N LYS A 80 -12.12 -0.98 -14.19
CA LYS A 80 -13.33 -1.63 -13.70
C LYS A 80 -14.20 -0.69 -12.87
N LEU A 81 -13.69 0.50 -12.52
CA LEU A 81 -14.49 1.49 -11.80
C LEU A 81 -15.60 1.99 -12.73
N PRO A 82 -16.85 2.08 -12.25
CA PRO A 82 -17.90 2.77 -12.98
C PRO A 82 -17.54 4.25 -13.14
N ASP A 83 -17.96 4.87 -14.24
CA ASP A 83 -17.73 6.31 -14.54
C ASP A 83 -18.32 7.28 -13.50
N ASP A 84 -19.16 6.79 -12.59
CA ASP A 84 -19.97 7.58 -11.65
C ASP A 84 -19.42 7.54 -10.20
N TYR A 85 -18.09 7.56 -10.04
CA TYR A 85 -17.42 7.62 -8.73
C TYR A 85 -16.75 8.97 -8.48
#